data_AF-A0A7S1BFL7-F1
#
_entry.id   AF-A0A7S1BFL7-F1
#
_cell.length_a   1.000
_cell.length_b   1.000
_cell.length_c   1.000
_cell.angle_alpha   90.00
_cell.angle_beta   90.00
_cell.angle_gamma   90.00
#
_symmetry.space_group_name_H-M   'P 1'
#
loop_
_entity.id
_entity.type
_entity.pdbx_description
1 polymer ?
#
loop_
_entity_poly.entity_id
_entity_poly.type
_entity_poly.pdbx_seq_one_letter_code
_entity_poly.pdbx_strand_id
1 'polypeptide(L)'
;IAACVGAGGTCGRFARRPVHFYGALREGAVPYLLAGRNTPEECLVGIGGDVYDMTEFLPEHPGTAETVLVHAGDDCTDLFEAVGHSRRARGLASHMLLTLGLSGAASDPAPAGNLRSVRKWMRRESGRQLRLARAHVDPDEVPDLIGEVRVFFDPVRWRWRAWYSTGDDFVPVFVDYPGGGRDSYT
;
A
#
# COMPACT_ATOMS: atom_id res chain seq x y z
N ILE A 1 15.26 22.23 -2.24
CA ILE A 1 15.00 23.68 -2.39
C ILE A 1 13.81 23.84 -3.33
N ALA A 2 12.64 24.10 -2.77
CA ALA A 2 11.51 24.79 -3.39
C ALA A 2 10.76 25.41 -2.22
N ALA A 3 10.83 26.73 -2.14
CA ALA A 3 10.48 27.53 -0.99
C ALA A 3 9.02 28.01 -1.12
N CYS A 4 8.25 27.91 -0.03
CA CYS A 4 7.13 28.81 0.17
C CYS A 4 7.68 30.06 0.87
N VAL A 5 7.97 31.09 0.09
CA VAL A 5 8.16 32.47 0.57
C VAL A 5 6.80 33.16 0.44
N GLY A 6 6.26 33.67 1.55
CA GLY A 6 5.01 34.43 1.51
C GLY A 6 4.37 34.73 2.87
N ALA A 7 4.84 35.83 3.47
CA ALA A 7 4.15 36.74 4.40
C ALA A 7 3.61 36.22 5.77
N GLY A 8 4.35 36.59 6.83
CA GLY A 8 3.78 37.23 8.02
C GLY A 8 2.79 36.43 8.86
N GLY A 9 3.27 35.55 9.74
CA GLY A 9 2.43 34.94 10.77
C GLY A 9 3.17 33.89 11.59
N THR A 10 3.67 34.31 12.76
CA THR A 10 4.08 33.52 13.93
C THR A 10 4.48 32.05 13.70
N CYS A 11 5.80 31.83 13.81
CA CYS A 11 6.41 30.60 14.32
C CYS A 11 5.58 30.03 15.49
N GLY A 12 4.84 28.93 15.27
CA GLY A 12 3.95 28.36 16.28
C GLY A 12 3.04 27.20 15.86
N ARG A 13 2.92 26.87 14.57
CA ARG A 13 2.06 25.76 14.09
C ARG A 13 2.77 24.59 13.39
N PHE A 14 4.10 24.58 13.35
CA PHE A 14 4.85 23.45 12.77
C PHE A 14 4.96 22.21 13.68
N ALA A 15 4.49 22.30 14.93
CA ALA A 15 4.62 21.22 15.91
C ALA A 15 3.55 20.09 15.80
N ARG A 16 2.63 20.11 14.82
CA ARG A 16 1.53 19.13 14.78
C ARG A 16 1.49 18.15 13.61
N ARG A 17 2.26 18.30 12.53
CA ARG A 17 2.12 17.41 11.36
C ARG A 17 3.42 17.20 10.59
N PRO A 18 4.11 16.05 10.76
CA PRO A 18 5.32 15.74 10.02
C PRO A 18 4.99 14.69 8.97
N VAL A 19 4.58 15.10 7.78
CA VAL A 19 4.72 14.23 6.61
C VAL A 19 5.34 15.07 5.51
N HIS A 20 6.67 15.12 5.52
CA HIS A 20 7.42 15.65 4.39
C HIS A 20 7.05 14.80 3.15
N PHE A 21 6.90 15.43 1.98
CA PHE A 21 6.54 14.76 0.72
C PHE A 21 7.26 13.43 0.52
N TYR A 22 8.60 13.44 0.62
CA TYR A 22 9.43 12.23 0.49
C TYR A 22 9.18 11.16 1.56
N GLY A 23 8.78 11.55 2.78
CA GLY A 23 8.46 10.59 3.84
C GLY A 23 7.13 9.89 3.59
N ALA A 24 6.10 10.64 3.18
CA ALA A 24 4.80 10.05 2.81
C ALA A 24 4.93 9.19 1.55
N LEU A 25 5.70 9.66 0.55
CA LEU A 25 5.99 8.91 -0.65
C LEU A 25 6.70 7.60 -0.33
N ARG A 26 7.77 7.63 0.47
CA ARG A 26 8.52 6.42 0.85
C ARG A 26 7.63 5.40 1.54
N GLU A 27 6.89 5.82 2.56
CA GLU A 27 6.06 4.91 3.37
C GLU A 27 4.77 4.48 2.66
N GLY A 28 4.30 5.25 1.68
CA GLY A 28 3.08 4.97 0.90
C GLY A 28 3.33 4.33 -0.46
N ALA A 29 4.57 4.25 -0.93
CA ALA A 29 4.91 3.82 -2.28
C ALA A 29 4.48 2.38 -2.56
N VAL A 30 4.76 1.45 -1.65
CA VAL A 30 4.42 0.04 -1.85
C VAL A 30 2.90 -0.15 -2.00
N PRO A 31 2.05 0.27 -1.04
CA PRO A 31 0.59 0.19 -1.23
C PRO A 31 0.08 0.92 -2.48
N TYR A 32 0.71 2.03 -2.86
CA TYR A 32 0.34 2.77 -4.07
C TYR A 32 0.64 1.98 -5.36
N LEU A 33 1.81 1.33 -5.44
CA LEU A 33 2.22 0.53 -6.60
C LEU A 33 1.40 -0.76 -6.72
N LEU A 34 0.94 -1.30 -5.60
CA LEU A 34 0.16 -2.53 -5.55
C LEU A 34 -1.34 -2.31 -5.81
N ALA A 35 -1.87 -1.10 -5.60
CA ALA A 35 -3.31 -0.87 -5.65
C ALA A 35 -3.93 -1.28 -7.00
N GLY A 36 -4.90 -2.21 -6.95
CA GLY A 36 -5.59 -2.74 -8.12
C GLY A 36 -4.72 -3.61 -9.04
N ARG A 37 -3.67 -4.23 -8.49
CA ARG A 37 -2.74 -5.13 -9.20
C ARG A 37 -2.94 -6.57 -8.75
N ASN A 38 -4.15 -7.07 -8.97
CA ASN A 38 -4.57 -8.37 -8.48
C ASN A 38 -5.41 -9.18 -9.48
N THR A 39 -5.19 -8.97 -10.77
CA THR A 39 -5.81 -9.78 -11.83
C THR A 39 -4.81 -10.81 -12.36
N PRO A 40 -5.25 -11.87 -13.06
CA PRO A 40 -4.35 -12.84 -13.68
C PRO A 40 -3.34 -12.22 -14.66
N GLU A 41 -3.68 -11.09 -15.28
CA GLU A 41 -2.83 -10.36 -16.24
C GLU A 41 -1.92 -9.32 -15.57
N GLU A 42 -2.21 -8.92 -14.34
CA GLU A 42 -1.44 -7.93 -13.59
C GLU A 42 -1.49 -8.26 -12.09
N CYS A 43 -0.62 -9.17 -11.65
CA CYS A 43 -0.60 -9.71 -10.29
C CYS A 43 0.67 -9.30 -9.55
N LEU A 44 0.57 -8.28 -8.69
CA LEU A 44 1.69 -7.81 -7.88
C LEU A 44 1.46 -8.09 -6.39
N VAL A 45 2.53 -8.45 -5.68
CA VAL A 45 2.51 -8.66 -4.23
C VAL A 45 3.63 -7.89 -3.54
N GLY A 46 3.35 -7.35 -2.36
CA GLY A 46 4.37 -6.80 -1.47
C GLY A 46 4.95 -7.88 -0.57
N ILE A 47 6.27 -8.02 -0.49
CA ILE A 47 6.91 -8.92 0.48
C ILE A 47 8.16 -8.23 1.03
N GLY A 48 8.28 -8.11 2.36
CA GLY A 48 9.44 -7.52 3.01
C GLY A 48 9.67 -6.03 2.69
N GLY A 49 8.66 -5.34 2.14
CA GLY A 49 8.79 -3.95 1.68
C GLY A 49 9.29 -3.79 0.24
N ASP A 50 9.42 -4.90 -0.48
CA ASP A 50 9.70 -4.98 -1.91
C ASP A 50 8.42 -5.38 -2.68
N VAL A 51 8.40 -5.12 -3.99
CA VAL A 51 7.27 -5.45 -4.87
C VAL A 51 7.70 -6.52 -5.86
N TYR A 52 6.88 -7.56 -6.00
CA TYR A 52 7.13 -8.72 -6.86
C TYR A 52 6.01 -8.86 -7.90
N ASP A 53 6.39 -9.18 -9.13
CA ASP A 53 5.48 -9.53 -10.22
C ASP A 53 5.30 -11.04 -10.29
N MET A 54 4.11 -11.50 -9.91
CA MET A 54 3.76 -12.91 -9.87
C MET A 54 3.02 -13.36 -11.12
N THR A 55 2.75 -12.45 -12.07
CA THR A 55 1.85 -12.67 -13.22
C THR A 55 2.21 -13.93 -14.00
N GLU A 56 3.47 -14.08 -14.42
CA GLU A 56 3.93 -15.26 -15.16
C GLU A 56 4.04 -16.52 -14.28
N PHE A 57 4.17 -16.35 -12.97
CA PHE A 57 4.37 -17.45 -12.02
C PHE A 57 3.07 -18.03 -11.45
N LEU A 58 1.93 -17.33 -11.60
CA LEU A 58 0.62 -17.80 -11.14
C LEU A 58 0.33 -19.29 -11.46
N PRO A 59 0.49 -19.79 -12.70
CA PRO A 59 0.21 -21.19 -13.02
C PRO A 59 1.24 -22.18 -12.43
N GLU A 60 2.43 -21.69 -12.07
CA GLU A 60 3.51 -22.50 -11.48
C GLU A 60 3.48 -22.51 -9.96
N HIS A 61 2.65 -21.66 -9.34
CA HIS A 61 2.57 -21.54 -7.90
C HIS A 61 2.03 -22.84 -7.25
N PRO A 62 2.79 -23.52 -6.37
CA PRO A 62 2.37 -24.78 -5.76
C PRO A 62 1.10 -24.68 -4.90
N GLY A 63 0.74 -23.48 -4.44
CA GLY A 63 -0.43 -23.22 -3.59
C GLY A 63 -1.70 -22.84 -4.37
N THR A 64 -1.76 -23.02 -5.69
CA THR A 64 -2.78 -22.50 -6.64
C THR A 64 -2.66 -21.00 -6.93
N ALA A 65 -3.11 -20.58 -8.11
CA ALA A 65 -3.09 -19.18 -8.53
C ALA A 65 -4.05 -18.30 -7.69
N GLU A 66 -5.22 -18.84 -7.35
CA GLU A 66 -6.27 -18.16 -6.59
C GLU A 66 -5.78 -17.70 -5.21
N THR A 67 -4.96 -18.51 -4.54
CA THR A 67 -4.39 -18.11 -3.23
C THR A 67 -3.45 -16.91 -3.32
N VAL A 68 -2.83 -16.68 -4.49
CA VAL A 68 -2.03 -15.47 -4.72
C VAL A 68 -2.95 -14.31 -5.04
N LEU A 69 -3.90 -14.48 -5.96
CA LEU A 69 -4.80 -13.41 -6.44
C LEU A 69 -5.65 -12.78 -5.34
N VAL A 70 -6.13 -13.56 -4.36
CA VAL A 70 -6.88 -13.04 -3.21
C VAL A 70 -6.07 -12.03 -2.37
N HIS A 71 -4.75 -12.24 -2.29
CA HIS A 71 -3.85 -11.39 -1.52
C HIS A 71 -3.05 -10.40 -2.38
N ALA A 72 -3.08 -10.55 -3.71
CA ALA A 72 -2.44 -9.64 -4.63
C ALA A 72 -3.02 -8.22 -4.51
N GLY A 73 -2.18 -7.26 -4.87
CA GLY A 73 -2.40 -5.85 -4.62
C GLY A 73 -2.19 -5.40 -3.16
N ASP A 74 -1.62 -6.24 -2.31
CA ASP A 74 -1.37 -5.94 -0.89
C ASP A 74 0.00 -6.44 -0.39
N ASP A 75 0.36 -6.04 0.83
CA ASP A 75 1.53 -6.56 1.54
C ASP A 75 1.24 -7.97 2.11
N CYS A 76 1.83 -8.97 1.49
CA CYS A 76 1.70 -10.38 1.81
C CYS A 76 2.80 -10.88 2.76
N THR A 77 3.61 -10.01 3.36
CA THR A 77 4.77 -10.41 4.17
C THR A 77 4.41 -11.40 5.28
N ASP A 78 3.38 -11.08 6.07
CA ASP A 78 2.97 -11.92 7.19
C ASP A 78 2.47 -13.30 6.73
N LEU A 79 1.72 -13.34 5.62
CA LEU A 79 1.24 -14.58 5.02
C LEU A 79 2.40 -15.42 4.47
N PHE A 80 3.32 -14.79 3.73
CA PHE A 80 4.47 -15.45 3.14
C PHE A 80 5.37 -16.12 4.20
N GLU A 81 5.61 -15.42 5.31
CA GLU A 81 6.39 -15.93 6.43
C GLU A 81 5.61 -16.99 7.24
N ALA A 82 4.31 -16.82 7.45
CA ALA A 82 3.47 -17.78 8.18
C ALA A 82 3.37 -19.15 7.47
N VAL A 83 3.31 -19.15 6.13
CA VAL A 83 3.34 -20.38 5.32
C VAL A 83 4.69 -21.10 5.44
N GLY A 84 5.77 -20.38 5.76
CA GLY A 84 7.10 -20.96 5.92
C GLY A 84 7.75 -21.37 4.60
N HIS A 85 7.64 -20.52 3.57
CA HIS A 85 8.26 -20.75 2.27
C HIS A 85 9.74 -21.15 2.39
N SER A 86 10.17 -22.14 1.61
CA SER A 86 11.54 -22.65 1.69
C SER A 86 12.57 -21.64 1.16
N ARG A 87 13.87 -21.87 1.44
CA ARG A 87 14.96 -21.07 0.83
C ARG A 87 14.92 -21.11 -0.69
N ARG A 88 14.52 -22.24 -1.28
CA ARG A 88 14.35 -22.38 -2.73
C ARG A 88 13.22 -21.49 -3.24
N ALA A 89 12.08 -21.46 -2.54
CA ALA A 89 10.95 -20.59 -2.91
C ALA A 89 11.33 -19.11 -2.82
N ARG A 90 12.07 -18.69 -1.78
CA ARG A 90 12.62 -17.33 -1.69
C ARG A 90 13.60 -17.02 -2.83
N GLY A 91 14.41 -17.99 -3.24
CA GLY A 91 15.28 -17.87 -4.43
C GLY A 91 14.49 -17.66 -5.72
N LEU A 92 13.41 -18.40 -5.92
CA LEU A 92 12.52 -18.21 -7.08
C LEU A 92 11.87 -16.82 -7.08
N ALA A 93 11.32 -16.39 -5.93
CA ALA A 93 10.72 -15.06 -5.78
C ALA A 93 11.70 -13.93 -6.13
N SER A 94 13.01 -14.11 -5.89
CA SER A 94 14.00 -13.08 -6.25
C SER A 94 14.07 -12.77 -7.75
N HIS A 95 13.66 -13.70 -8.62
CA HIS A 95 13.57 -13.47 -10.07
C HIS A 95 12.34 -12.65 -10.49
N MET A 96 11.36 -12.48 -9.60
CA MET A 96 10.10 -11.76 -9.82
C MET A 96 10.14 -10.33 -9.28
N LEU A 97 11.26 -9.91 -8.72
CA LEU A 97 11.42 -8.65 -8.00
C LEU A 97 11.39 -7.45 -8.96
N LEU A 98 10.42 -6.55 -8.79
CA LEU A 98 10.30 -5.31 -9.57
C LEU A 98 11.01 -4.11 -8.92
N THR A 99 11.00 -4.02 -7.59
CA THR A 99 11.62 -2.87 -6.89
C THR A 99 12.25 -3.30 -5.57
N LEU A 100 13.45 -2.79 -5.31
CA LEU A 100 14.20 -2.95 -4.07
C LEU A 100 14.10 -1.71 -3.17
N GLY A 101 13.77 -1.91 -1.89
CA GLY A 101 14.11 -0.98 -0.81
C GLY A 101 13.18 0.21 -0.60
N LEU A 102 11.97 0.22 -1.15
CA LEU A 102 11.01 1.33 -0.93
C LEU A 102 10.62 1.46 0.54
N SER A 103 10.51 0.35 1.29
CA SER A 103 10.19 0.37 2.73
C SER A 103 11.43 0.43 3.66
N GLY A 104 12.64 0.40 3.10
CA GLY A 104 13.91 0.32 3.86
C GLY A 104 14.20 -1.11 4.31
N ALA A 105 15.29 -1.69 3.79
CA ALA A 105 15.76 -3.00 4.19
C ALA A 105 16.25 -2.99 5.65
N ALA A 106 16.21 -4.14 6.32
CA ALA A 106 16.71 -4.33 7.69
C ALA A 106 18.22 -3.99 7.88
N SER A 107 18.95 -3.81 6.78
CA SER A 107 20.37 -3.42 6.75
C SER A 107 20.63 -1.93 6.55
N ASP A 108 19.61 -1.12 6.26
CA ASP A 108 19.82 0.32 6.13
C ASP A 108 20.05 0.94 7.50
N PRO A 109 21.06 1.83 7.68
CA PRO A 109 21.18 2.59 8.90
C PRO A 109 19.87 3.31 9.15
N ALA A 110 19.36 3.19 10.39
CA ALA A 110 18.09 3.79 10.79
C ALA A 110 18.06 5.24 10.28
N PRO A 111 17.05 5.61 9.47
CA PRO A 111 17.08 6.88 8.77
C PRO A 111 17.23 8.02 9.78
N ALA A 112 18.21 8.90 9.57
CA ALA A 112 18.40 10.08 10.39
C ALA A 112 17.15 10.98 10.29
N GLY A 113 16.53 11.32 11.43
CA GLY A 113 15.41 12.27 11.53
C GLY A 113 14.03 11.67 11.82
N ASN A 114 12.97 12.35 11.36
CA ASN A 114 11.57 12.15 11.75
C ASN A 114 10.85 10.94 11.11
N LEU A 115 11.55 10.08 10.34
CA LEU A 115 10.94 9.02 9.52
C LEU A 115 10.20 7.96 10.35
N ARG A 116 10.69 7.64 11.56
CA ARG A 116 9.96 6.78 12.50
C ARG A 116 8.58 7.35 12.85
N SER A 117 8.51 8.66 13.05
CA SER A 117 7.27 9.37 13.35
C SER A 117 6.34 9.41 12.13
N VAL A 118 6.91 9.59 10.93
CA VAL A 118 6.18 9.51 9.65
C VAL A 118 5.55 8.13 9.47
N ARG A 119 6.35 7.06 9.58
CA ARG A 119 5.88 5.67 9.47
C ARG A 119 4.78 5.34 10.49
N LYS A 120 4.97 5.74 11.76
CA LYS A 120 3.95 5.58 12.82
C LYS A 120 2.67 6.35 12.49
N TRP A 121 2.79 7.56 11.94
CA TRP A 121 1.66 8.37 11.52
C TRP A 121 0.94 7.74 10.32
N MET A 122 1.66 7.37 9.26
CA MET A 122 1.12 6.73 8.04
C MET A 122 0.35 5.47 8.36
N ARG A 123 0.87 4.58 9.23
CA ARG A 123 0.14 3.39 9.67
C ARG A 123 -1.16 3.72 10.40
N ARG A 124 -1.12 4.68 11.32
CA ARG A 124 -2.32 5.09 12.08
C ARG A 124 -3.36 5.73 11.15
N GLU A 125 -2.90 6.56 10.22
CA GLU A 125 -3.77 7.23 9.27
C GLU A 125 -4.38 6.23 8.28
N SER A 126 -3.59 5.30 7.74
CA SER A 126 -4.10 4.18 6.92
C SER A 126 -5.23 3.44 7.63
N GLY A 127 -5.05 3.08 8.91
CA GLY A 127 -6.13 2.43 9.68
C GLY A 127 -7.37 3.30 9.90
N ARG A 128 -7.21 4.64 10.00
CA ARG A 128 -8.35 5.57 10.05
C ARG A 128 -9.08 5.63 8.71
N GLN A 129 -8.33 5.70 7.63
CA GLN A 129 -8.82 5.80 6.26
C GLN A 129 -9.55 4.52 5.85
N LEU A 130 -9.04 3.36 6.26
CA LEU A 130 -9.72 2.07 6.10
C LEU A 130 -11.09 2.05 6.79
N ARG A 131 -11.19 2.57 8.02
CA ARG A 131 -12.48 2.67 8.72
C ARG A 131 -13.47 3.59 8.00
N LEU A 132 -12.99 4.71 7.45
CA LEU A 132 -13.82 5.63 6.67
C LEU A 132 -14.29 5.00 5.36
N ALA A 133 -13.40 4.32 4.65
CA ALA A 133 -13.71 3.63 3.40
C ALA A 133 -14.75 2.52 3.63
N ARG A 134 -14.59 1.70 4.68
CA ARG A 134 -15.55 0.63 5.03
C ARG A 134 -16.90 1.15 5.52
N ALA A 135 -16.96 2.37 6.05
CA ALA A 135 -18.23 3.01 6.37
C ALA A 135 -18.94 3.56 5.12
N HIS A 136 -18.23 3.65 4.00
CA HIS A 136 -18.75 4.18 2.73
C HIS A 136 -19.05 3.08 1.70
N VAL A 137 -18.30 1.97 1.74
CA VAL A 137 -18.52 0.79 0.91
C VAL A 137 -19.25 -0.24 1.75
N ASP A 138 -20.56 -0.42 1.50
CA ASP A 138 -21.36 -1.47 2.12
C ASP A 138 -21.08 -2.80 1.40
N PRO A 139 -20.43 -3.79 2.07
CA PRO A 139 -20.14 -5.08 1.45
C PRO A 139 -21.39 -5.84 1.00
N ASP A 140 -22.53 -5.64 1.67
CA ASP A 140 -23.78 -6.33 1.32
C ASP A 140 -24.41 -5.73 0.06
N GLU A 141 -24.04 -4.49 -0.30
CA GLU A 141 -24.49 -3.80 -1.52
C GLU A 141 -23.51 -3.97 -2.70
N VAL A 142 -22.33 -4.55 -2.51
CA VAL A 142 -21.36 -4.82 -3.57
C VAL A 142 -21.50 -6.27 -4.03
N PRO A 143 -22.12 -6.54 -5.20
CA PRO A 143 -22.22 -7.88 -5.73
C PRO A 143 -20.82 -8.46 -5.99
N ASP A 144 -20.64 -9.74 -5.67
CA ASP A 144 -19.44 -10.51 -5.98
C ASP A 144 -18.13 -9.88 -5.46
N LEU A 145 -18.19 -9.20 -4.31
CA LEU A 145 -17.01 -8.68 -3.62
C LEU A 145 -16.03 -9.82 -3.30
N ILE A 146 -14.78 -9.66 -3.71
CA ILE A 146 -13.70 -10.59 -3.37
C ILE A 146 -12.73 -9.91 -2.41
N GLY A 147 -12.50 -10.56 -1.26
CA GLY A 147 -11.55 -10.11 -0.25
C GLY A 147 -12.08 -8.92 0.55
N GLU A 148 -11.23 -7.91 0.77
CA GLU A 148 -11.53 -6.77 1.62
C GLU A 148 -11.33 -5.44 0.88
N VAL A 149 -12.02 -4.40 1.36
CA VAL A 149 -11.70 -3.01 0.98
C VAL A 149 -10.30 -2.67 1.49
N ARG A 150 -9.45 -2.16 0.59
CA ARG A 150 -8.08 -1.72 0.87
C ARG A 150 -7.95 -0.23 0.66
N VAL A 151 -6.96 0.39 1.29
CA VAL A 151 -6.67 1.83 1.15
C VAL A 151 -5.20 2.07 0.87
N PHE A 152 -4.92 3.12 0.10
CA PHE A 152 -3.58 3.57 -0.18
C PHE A 152 -3.54 5.10 -0.24
N PHE A 153 -2.36 5.65 0.01
CA PHE A 153 -2.10 7.07 -0.21
C PHE A 153 -1.65 7.27 -1.66
N ASP A 154 -2.38 8.10 -2.41
CA ASP A 154 -2.01 8.52 -3.76
C ASP A 154 -1.11 9.76 -3.67
N PRO A 155 0.22 9.64 -3.87
CA PRO A 155 1.15 10.76 -3.71
C PRO A 155 1.07 11.76 -4.88
N VAL A 156 0.48 11.36 -6.02
CA VAL A 156 0.27 12.24 -7.17
C VAL A 156 -0.93 13.15 -6.93
N ARG A 157 -2.04 12.56 -6.44
CA ARG A 157 -3.26 13.30 -6.12
C ARG A 157 -3.25 13.92 -4.71
N TRP A 158 -2.28 13.52 -3.89
CA TRP A 158 -2.13 13.93 -2.50
C TRP A 158 -3.39 13.67 -1.67
N ARG A 159 -3.93 12.45 -1.78
CA ARG A 159 -5.16 12.02 -1.09
C ARG A 159 -5.16 10.52 -0.83
N TRP A 160 -5.90 10.08 0.18
CA TRP A 160 -6.19 8.67 0.38
C TRP A 160 -7.29 8.23 -0.58
N ARG A 161 -7.18 6.99 -1.07
CA ARG A 161 -8.14 6.33 -1.93
C ARG A 161 -8.36 4.91 -1.44
N ALA A 162 -9.51 4.36 -1.80
CA ALA A 162 -9.85 2.98 -1.51
C ALA A 162 -9.99 2.21 -2.81
N TRP A 163 -9.84 0.90 -2.71
CA TRP A 163 -10.19 -0.01 -3.79
C TRP A 163 -10.59 -1.37 -3.23
N TYR A 164 -11.33 -2.13 -4.02
CA TYR A 164 -11.70 -3.52 -3.77
C TYR A 164 -11.79 -4.26 -5.10
N SER A 165 -12.01 -5.58 -5.06
CA SER A 165 -12.19 -6.38 -6.27
C SER A 165 -13.57 -7.02 -6.35
N THR A 166 -14.06 -7.22 -7.57
CA THR A 166 -15.35 -7.87 -7.84
C THR A 166 -15.24 -8.89 -8.96
N GLY A 167 -16.08 -9.93 -8.88
CA GLY A 167 -16.21 -10.96 -9.91
C GLY A 167 -15.00 -11.89 -10.02
N ASP A 168 -15.15 -12.97 -10.79
CA ASP A 168 -14.18 -14.07 -10.85
C ASP A 168 -12.79 -13.65 -11.38
N ASP A 169 -12.72 -12.57 -12.16
CA ASP A 169 -11.46 -12.04 -12.72
C ASP A 169 -10.79 -10.98 -11.81
N PHE A 170 -11.22 -10.85 -10.56
CA PHE A 170 -10.65 -9.93 -9.56
C PHE A 170 -10.65 -8.45 -9.97
N VAL A 171 -11.64 -8.03 -10.77
CA VAL A 171 -11.68 -6.69 -11.39
C VAL A 171 -11.58 -5.59 -10.31
N PRO A 172 -10.56 -4.72 -10.35
CA PRO A 172 -10.35 -3.71 -9.32
C PRO A 172 -11.27 -2.50 -9.52
N VAL A 173 -11.99 -2.13 -8.47
CA VAL A 173 -12.86 -0.96 -8.41
C VAL A 173 -12.24 0.05 -7.46
N PHE A 174 -11.91 1.25 -7.97
CA PHE A 174 -11.38 2.34 -7.17
C PHE A 174 -12.47 3.28 -6.70
N VAL A 175 -12.43 3.63 -5.41
CA VAL A 175 -13.45 4.44 -4.75
C VAL A 175 -12.82 5.66 -4.09
N ASP A 176 -13.46 6.81 -4.30
CA ASP A 176 -13.22 8.01 -3.52
C ASP A 176 -14.28 8.08 -2.40
N TYR A 177 -13.89 8.53 -1.20
CA TYR A 177 -14.80 8.57 -0.05
C TYR A 177 -14.59 9.85 0.78
N PRO A 178 -15.60 10.30 1.55
CA PRO A 178 -15.48 11.45 2.43
C PRO A 178 -14.35 11.27 3.45
N GLY A 179 -13.51 12.30 3.59
CA GLY A 179 -12.37 12.25 4.50
C GLY A 179 -11.12 11.53 3.97
N GLY A 180 -11.13 11.08 2.71
CA GLY A 180 -9.92 10.67 1.97
C GLY A 180 -9.20 11.84 1.28
N GLY A 181 -9.86 12.98 1.08
CA GLY A 181 -9.34 14.16 0.37
C GLY A 181 -8.21 14.91 1.11
N ARG A 182 -7.75 16.03 0.55
CA ARG A 182 -6.68 16.86 1.18
C ARG A 182 -7.03 17.36 2.58
N ASP A 183 -8.32 17.48 2.88
CA ASP A 183 -8.78 17.94 4.18
C ASP A 183 -8.55 16.90 5.28
N SER A 184 -8.29 15.64 4.90
CA SER A 184 -7.83 14.60 5.83
C SER A 184 -6.47 14.89 6.47
N TYR A 185 -5.68 15.78 5.85
CA TYR A 185 -4.41 16.28 6.38
C TYR A 185 -4.56 17.62 7.12
N THR A 186 -5.73 18.26 7.09
CA THR A 186 -6.04 19.55 7.78
C THR A 186 -6.63 19.36 9.16
#